data_AF-A0A4R6DGT4-F1
#
_entry.id   AF-A0A4R6DGT4-F1
#
_cell.length_a   1.000
_cell.length_b   1.000
_cell.length_c   1.000
_cell.angle_alpha   90.00
_cell.angle_beta   90.00
_cell.angle_gamma   90.00
#
_symmetry.space_group_name_H-M   'P 1'
#
loop_
_entity.id
_entity.type
_entity.pdbx_description
1 polymer ?
#
loop_
_entity_poly.entity_id
_entity_poly.type
_entity_poly.pdbx_seq_one_letter_code
_entity_poly.pdbx_strand_id
1 'polypeptide(L)' 'RGMRGLSGSSILGSGEVALILDVAAMSHIATASDGTSSSRSQRTLTHPEEFHA' A
#
# COMPACT_ATOMS: atom_id res chain seq x y z
N ARG A 1 2.96 3.32 -5.18
CA ARG A 1 3.64 2.52 -4.14
C ARG A 1 2.85 1.21 -4.02
N GLY A 2 3.33 0.13 -4.65
CA GLY A 2 2.53 -1.08 -4.93
C GLY A 2 2.38 -2.03 -3.75
N MET A 3 1.28 -2.77 -3.73
CA MET A 3 0.95 -3.78 -2.72
C MET A 3 1.85 -5.01 -2.90
N ARG A 4 3.03 -5.01 -2.27
CA ARG A 4 3.97 -6.14 -2.34
C ARG A 4 3.32 -7.38 -1.71
N GLY A 5 3.34 -8.52 -2.41
CA GLY A 5 2.73 -9.77 -1.96
C GLY A 5 1.30 -10.01 -2.46
N LEU A 6 0.70 -9.06 -3.19
CA LEU A 6 -0.57 -9.28 -3.89
C LEU A 6 -0.32 -9.52 -5.39
N SER A 7 -0.92 -10.60 -5.91
CA SER A 7 -0.90 -10.88 -7.36
C SER A 7 -2.06 -10.20 -8.09
N GLY A 8 -3.15 -9.87 -7.39
CA GLY A 8 -4.33 -9.26 -8.01
C GLY A 8 -5.54 -9.25 -7.09
N SER A 9 -6.67 -8.83 -7.65
CA SER A 9 -7.98 -8.88 -6.99
C SER A 9 -9.05 -9.32 -7.99
N SER A 10 -10.11 -9.96 -7.50
CA SER A 10 -11.26 -10.39 -8.29
C SER A 10 -12.55 -9.93 -7.64
N ILE A 11 -13.51 -9.50 -8.45
CA ILE A 11 -14.85 -9.14 -8.00
C ILE A 11 -15.73 -10.39 -8.08
N LEU A 12 -16.34 -10.81 -6.97
CA LEU A 12 -17.14 -12.04 -6.90
C LEU A 12 -18.64 -11.82 -7.17
N GLY A 13 -19.10 -10.57 -7.05
CA GLY A 13 -20.50 -10.18 -7.19
C GLY A 13 -20.95 -9.31 -6.01
N SER A 14 -22.07 -8.58 -6.17
CA SER A 14 -22.71 -7.76 -5.11
C SER A 14 -21.83 -6.75 -4.34
N GLY A 15 -20.62 -6.45 -4.83
CA GLY A 15 -19.66 -5.55 -4.18
C GLY A 15 -18.53 -6.25 -3.40
N GLU A 16 -18.45 -7.58 -3.46
CA GLU A 16 -17.43 -8.37 -2.77
C GLU A 16 -16.14 -8.47 -3.60
N VAL A 17 -15.00 -8.43 -2.91
CA VAL A 17 -13.66 -8.44 -3.50
C VAL A 17 -12.83 -9.54 -2.87
N ALA A 18 -12.32 -10.47 -3.67
CA ALA A 18 -11.25 -11.38 -3.28
C ALA A 18 -9.90 -10.76 -3.59
N LEU A 19 -8.98 -10.89 -2.64
CA LEU A 19 -7.58 -10.57 -2.82
C LEU A 19 -6.81 -11.86 -3.12
N ILE A 20 -5.97 -11.83 -4.14
CA ILE A 20 -5.13 -12.96 -4.53
C ILE A 20 -3.72 -12.71 -4.00
N LEU A 21 -3.25 -13.60 -3.14
CA LEU A 21 -1.95 -13.53 -2.51
C LEU A 21 -0.91 -14.30 -3.34
N ASP A 22 0.22 -13.66 -3.61
CA ASP A 22 1.41 -14.37 -4.11
C ASP A 22 2.22 -14.84 -2.90
N VAL A 23 2.07 -16.12 -2.57
CA VAL A 23 2.71 -16.74 -1.40
C VAL A 23 4.23 -16.76 -1.54
N ALA A 24 4.77 -16.92 -2.76
CA ALA A 24 6.22 -16.91 -2.98
C ALA A 24 6.79 -15.51 -2.71
N ALA A 25 6.15 -14.47 -3.25
CA ALA A 25 6.52 -13.09 -2.96
C ALA A 25 6.36 -12.74 -1.47
N MET A 26 5.32 -13.24 -0.81
CA MET A 26 5.11 -13.05 0.63
C MET A 26 6.22 -13.68 1.48
N SER A 27 6.69 -14.88 1.12
CA SER A 27 7.82 -15.52 1.80
C SER A 27 9.02 -14.59 1.80
N HIS A 28 9.37 -14.02 0.64
CA HIS A 28 10.49 -13.08 0.54
C HIS A 28 10.31 -11.83 1.40
N ILE A 29 9.09 -11.30 1.52
CA ILE A 29 8.79 -10.13 2.36
C ILE A 29 8.90 -10.49 3.84
N ALA A 30 8.33 -11.63 4.24
CA ALA A 30 8.35 -12.12 5.61
C ALA A 30 9.79 -12.41 6.07
N THR A 31 10.61 -13.01 5.21
CA THR A 31 12.02 -13.31 5.49
C THR A 31 12.96 -12.12 5.29
N ALA A 32 12.54 -11.07 4.59
CA ALA A 32 13.33 -9.84 4.42
C ALA A 32 13.26 -8.90 5.64
N SER A 33 12.53 -9.27 6.69
CA SER A 33 12.41 -8.48 7.91
C SER A 33 13.63 -8.65 8.80
N ASP A 34 14.73 -7.98 8.44
CA ASP A 34 15.76 -7.51 9.40
C ASP A 34 16.64 -6.38 8.85
N GLY A 35 16.19 -5.62 7.85
CA GLY A 35 17.12 -4.77 7.10
C GLY A 35 16.60 -3.49 6.49
N THR A 36 15.54 -2.83 6.99
CA THR A 36 15.40 -1.37 6.81
C THR A 36 14.39 -0.74 7.76
N SER A 37 14.90 -0.21 8.87
CA SER A 37 14.28 0.90 9.59
C SER A 37 14.29 2.17 8.73
N SER A 38 13.25 2.99 8.94
CA SER A 38 13.27 4.46 8.88
C SER A 38 13.24 5.19 7.53
N SER A 39 12.59 6.35 7.58
CA SER A 39 12.46 7.43 6.60
C SER A 39 11.38 7.21 5.53
N ARG A 40 10.23 7.88 5.58
CA ARG A 40 10.13 9.35 5.59
C ARG A 40 8.78 9.79 6.14
N SER A 41 8.76 10.03 7.45
CA SER A 41 7.87 11.06 8.01
C SER A 41 8.46 12.41 7.58
N GLN A 42 7.96 12.97 6.49
CA GLN A 42 7.99 14.41 6.25
C GLN A 42 6.54 14.88 6.39
N ARG A 43 6.18 15.61 7.46
CA ARG A 43 6.39 17.06 7.66
C ARG A 43 6.01 17.82 6.39
N THR A 44 5.11 18.80 6.36
CA THR A 44 4.36 19.54 7.37
C THR A 44 3.44 20.49 6.59
N LEU A 45 2.34 20.92 7.20
CA LEU A 45 1.44 21.98 6.75
C LEU A 45 2.16 23.29 6.33
N THR A 46 1.66 23.92 5.24
CA THR A 46 1.53 25.40 5.00
C THR A 46 0.82 25.58 3.62
N HIS A 47 -0.50 25.82 3.54
CA HIS A 47 -1.27 27.12 3.45
C HIS A 47 -0.92 28.00 2.20
N PRO A 48 -1.84 28.81 1.59
CA PRO A 48 -3.13 29.33 2.06
C PRO A 48 -4.29 29.31 1.01
N GLU A 49 -5.39 29.98 1.34
CA GLU A 49 -6.68 30.16 0.64
C GLU A 49 -6.60 30.63 -0.83
N GLU A 50 -7.44 30.05 -1.71
CA GLU A 50 -7.97 30.77 -2.88
C GLU A 50 -9.48 30.96 -2.69
N PHE A 51 -9.83 32.18 -2.30
CA PHE A 51 -11.17 32.74 -2.34
C PHE A 51 -11.55 33.02 -3.80
N HIS A 52 -12.45 32.22 -4.39
CA HIS A 52 -13.11 32.58 -5.65
C HIS A 52 -14.49 31.92 -5.76
N ALA A 53 -15.53 32.68 -5.39
CA ALA A 53 -16.78 32.88 -6.15
C ALA A 53 -17.65 33.93 -5.44
#